data_AF-A0A0H5D6Y3-F1
#
_entry.id   AF-A0A0H5D6Y3-F1
#
_cell.length_a   1.000
_cell.length_b   1.000
_cell.length_c   1.000
_cell.angle_alpha   90.00
_cell.angle_beta   90.00
_cell.angle_gamma   90.00
#
_symmetry.space_group_name_H-M   'P 1'
#
loop_
_entity.id
_entity.type
_entity.pdbx_description
1 polymer ?
#
loop_
_entity_poly.entity_id
_entity_poly.type
_entity_poly.pdbx_seq_one_letter_code
_entity_poly.pdbx_strand_id
1 'polypeptide(L)' 'MQNGPRRGFMSIMLVPANTALMQQPPWADRPSGTTGSVVDTKSGQVMIVVIEPLAGSIAPPVDGSQARAIAEELAARF' A
#
# COMPACT_ATOMS: atom_id res chain seq x y z
N MET A 1 20.88 15.84 -3.40
CA MET A 1 19.60 15.62 -4.12
C MET A 1 19.36 14.12 -4.41
N GLN A 2 19.59 13.24 -3.43
CA GLN A 2 19.78 11.80 -3.68
C GLN A 2 18.49 11.01 -3.97
N ASN A 3 17.32 11.56 -3.61
CA ASN A 3 16.00 10.95 -3.82
C ASN A 3 15.21 11.53 -4.99
N GLY A 4 15.73 12.54 -5.70
CA GLY A 4 15.05 13.21 -6.81
C GLY A 4 14.40 12.27 -7.86
N PRO A 5 15.04 11.16 -8.26
CA PRO A 5 14.47 10.27 -9.28
C PRO A 5 13.48 9.22 -8.74
N ARG A 6 13.34 9.05 -7.42
CA ARG A 6 12.42 8.10 -6.80
C ARG A 6 11.21 8.82 -6.19
N ARG A 7 10.07 8.72 -6.86
CA ARG A 7 8.82 9.39 -6.49
C ARG A 7 7.64 8.45 -6.69
N GLY A 8 6.61 8.63 -5.87
CA GLY A 8 5.43 7.78 -5.91
C GLY A 8 4.31 8.28 -5.03
N PHE A 9 3.21 7.57 -5.07
CA PHE A 9 2.05 7.76 -4.21
C PHE A 9 1.91 6.60 -3.24
N MET A 10 1.45 6.89 -2.03
CA MET A 10 1.07 5.90 -1.04
C MET A 10 -0.40 6.07 -0.72
N SER A 11 -1.20 5.05 -0.99
CA SER A 11 -2.60 4.97 -0.60
C SER A 11 -2.73 4.07 0.63
N ILE A 12 -3.41 4.56 1.66
CA ILE A 12 -3.66 3.83 2.91
C ILE A 12 -5.17 3.74 3.08
N MET A 13 -5.68 2.54 3.31
CA MET A 13 -7.10 2.27 3.48
C MET A 13 -7.32 1.36 4.69
N LEU A 14 -8.18 1.79 5.61
CA LEU A 14 -8.70 0.94 6.67
C LEU A 14 -10.13 0.53 6.29
N VAL A 15 -10.32 -0.77 6.07
CA VAL A 15 -11.61 -1.34 5.67
C VAL A 15 -12.33 -1.87 6.92
N PRO A 16 -13.57 -1.43 7.20
CA PRO A 16 -14.31 -1.88 8.38
C PRO A 16 -14.47 -3.40 8.44
N ALA A 17 -14.57 -3.92 9.66
CA ALA A 17 -14.85 -5.34 9.89
C ALA A 17 -16.13 -5.77 9.16
N ASN A 18 -16.13 -7.03 8.69
CA ASN A 18 -17.24 -7.64 7.95
C ASN A 18 -17.57 -6.98 6.60
N THR A 19 -16.71 -6.09 6.09
CA THR A 19 -16.84 -5.58 4.73
C THR A 19 -16.26 -6.61 3.76
N ALA A 20 -17.06 -7.05 2.79
CA ALA A 20 -16.57 -7.91 1.71
C ALA A 20 -15.54 -7.14 0.86
N LEU A 21 -14.29 -7.60 0.88
CA LEU A 21 -13.25 -7.10 -0.01
C LEU A 21 -13.46 -7.70 -1.39
N MET A 22 -14.38 -7.12 -2.16
CA MET A 22 -14.51 -7.47 -3.56
C MET A 22 -13.27 -6.96 -4.31
N GLN A 23 -12.35 -7.88 -4.58
CA GLN A 23 -11.20 -7.67 -5.47
C GLN A 23 -10.34 -6.46 -5.09
N GLN A 24 -9.88 -6.37 -3.83
CA GLN A 24 -8.92 -5.34 -3.43
C GLN A 24 -7.48 -5.86 -3.39
N PRO A 25 -6.59 -5.24 -4.19
CA PRO A 25 -6.86 -4.51 -5.43
C PRO A 25 -6.86 -5.43 -6.64
N PRO A 26 -7.58 -5.10 -7.73
CA PRO A 26 -7.21 -5.62 -9.03
C PRO A 26 -5.93 -4.87 -9.42
N TRP A 27 -4.77 -5.50 -9.20
CA TRP A 27 -3.46 -4.92 -9.55
C TRP A 27 -3.31 -4.67 -11.06
N ALA A 28 -4.19 -5.24 -11.89
CA ALA A 28 -4.11 -5.21 -13.34
C ALA A 28 -4.27 -3.82 -13.96
N ASP A 29 -5.11 -2.95 -13.37
CA ASP A 29 -5.33 -1.57 -13.87
C ASP A 29 -4.34 -0.55 -13.27
N ARG A 30 -3.46 -1.01 -12.38
CA ARG A 30 -2.50 -0.14 -11.68
C ARG A 30 -1.25 0.05 -12.54
N PRO A 31 -0.54 1.19 -12.39
CA PRO A 31 0.73 1.40 -13.08
C PRO A 31 1.72 0.25 -12.83
N SER A 32 2.52 -0.11 -13.84
CA SER A 32 3.59 -1.09 -13.66
C SER A 32 4.56 -0.65 -12.56
N GLY A 33 4.98 -1.59 -11.70
CA GLY A 33 5.77 -1.30 -10.50
C GLY A 33 4.94 -0.94 -9.26
N THR A 34 3.61 -1.05 -9.33
CA THR A 34 2.75 -0.98 -8.16
C THR A 34 3.02 -2.17 -7.23
N THR A 35 3.12 -1.91 -5.93
CA THR A 35 3.19 -2.92 -4.88
C THR A 35 2.20 -2.58 -3.78
N GLY A 36 1.86 -3.55 -2.93
CA GLY A 36 1.07 -3.25 -1.75
C GLY A 36 1.00 -4.41 -0.79
N SER A 37 0.32 -4.16 0.32
CA SER A 37 0.20 -5.08 1.45
C SER A 37 -1.19 -4.99 2.04
N VAL A 38 -1.69 -6.16 2.44
CA VAL A 38 -2.96 -6.33 3.12
C VAL A 38 -2.65 -7.00 4.47
N VAL A 39 -3.09 -6.38 5.56
CA VAL A 39 -2.81 -6.82 6.93
C VAL A 39 -4.10 -6.73 7.73
N ASP A 40 -4.45 -7.81 8.43
CA ASP A 40 -5.59 -7.82 9.35
C ASP A 40 -5.24 -7.06 10.64
N THR A 41 -6.17 -6.27 11.14
CA THR A 41 -6.05 -5.59 12.44
C THR A 41 -6.60 -6.47 13.56
N LYS A 42 -6.29 -6.15 14.83
CA LYS A 42 -6.77 -6.95 15.97
C LYS A 42 -8.27 -6.80 16.21
N SER A 43 -8.85 -5.65 15.88
CA SER A 43 -10.30 -5.44 15.95
C SER A 43 -11.06 -5.87 14.70
N GLY A 44 -10.42 -6.60 13.79
CA GLY A 44 -11.08 -7.28 12.67
C GLY A 44 -11.32 -6.40 11.44
N GLN A 45 -10.74 -5.21 11.38
CA GLN A 45 -10.64 -4.44 10.14
C GLN A 45 -9.49 -4.98 9.29
N VAL A 46 -9.40 -4.49 8.05
CA VAL A 46 -8.28 -4.78 7.16
C VAL A 46 -7.56 -3.49 6.81
N MET A 47 -6.25 -3.45 7.03
CA MET A 47 -5.34 -2.39 6.62
C MET A 47 -4.75 -2.72 5.25
N ILE A 48 -4.94 -1.83 4.28
CA ILE A 48 -4.40 -1.95 2.93
C ILE A 48 -3.48 -0.76 2.66
N VAL A 49 -2.24 -1.06 2.28
CA VAL A 49 -1.26 -0.06 1.83
C VAL A 49 -0.87 -0.37 0.40
N VAL A 50 -0.97 0.62 -0.49
CA VAL A 50 -0.61 0.51 -1.91
C VAL A 50 0.40 1.60 -2.25
N ILE A 51 1.43 1.23 -2.99
CA ILE A 51 2.52 2.10 -3.43
C ILE A 51 2.57 2.07 -4.95
N GLU A 52 2.52 3.25 -5.56
CA GLU A 52 2.54 3.43 -7.01
C GLU A 52 3.71 4.34 -7.41
N PRO A 53 4.40 4.06 -8.52
CA PRO A 53 5.38 5.00 -9.06
C PRO A 53 4.67 6.23 -9.63
N LEU A 54 5.27 7.40 -9.44
CA LEU A 54 4.84 8.63 -10.11
C LEU A 54 5.39 8.64 -11.55
N ALA A 55 4.65 9.22 -12.50
CA ALA A 55 5.13 9.36 -13.88
C ALA A 55 6.52 10.02 -13.94
N GLY A 56 7.41 9.44 -14.76
CA GLY A 56 8.82 9.86 -14.88
C GLY A 56 9.72 9.44 -13.70
N SER A 57 9.21 8.66 -12.75
CA SER A 57 10.03 8.05 -11.70
C SER A 57 10.75 6.80 -12.19
N ILE A 58 11.95 6.53 -11.67
CA ILE A 58 12.68 5.29 -11.97
C ILE A 58 12.18 4.09 -11.14
N ALA A 59 11.53 4.38 -10.00
CA ALA A 59 10.93 3.40 -9.09
C ALA A 59 10.08 4.13 -8.02
N PRO A 60 9.15 3.47 -7.34
CA PRO A 60 8.57 4.02 -6.12
C PRO A 60 9.66 4.24 -5.05
N PRO A 61 9.46 5.19 -4.12
CA PRO A 61 10.44 5.50 -3.09
C PRO A 61 10.53 4.44 -1.98
N VAL A 62 9.53 3.55 -1.88
CA VAL A 62 9.47 2.44 -0.94
C VAL A 62 9.12 1.14 -1.67
N ASP A 63 9.66 0.02 -1.21
CA ASP A 63 9.37 -1.31 -1.76
C ASP A 63 8.25 -2.04 -1.01
N GLY A 64 7.92 -3.25 -1.45
CA GLY A 64 6.84 -4.04 -0.86
C GLY A 64 7.09 -4.46 0.58
N SER A 65 8.35 -4.67 0.99
CA SER A 65 8.70 -5.01 2.37
C SER A 65 8.49 -3.82 3.31
N GLN A 66 8.86 -2.62 2.84
CA GLN A 66 8.64 -1.37 3.55
C GLN A 66 7.14 -1.03 3.61
N ALA A 67 6.40 -1.24 2.52
CA ALA A 67 4.94 -1.08 2.50
C ALA A 67 4.26 -2.00 3.51
N ARG A 68 4.73 -3.24 3.65
CA ARG A 68 4.25 -4.18 4.65
C ARG A 68 4.54 -3.70 6.07
N ALA A 69 5.75 -3.25 6.35
CA ALA A 69 6.11 -2.72 7.67
C ALA A 69 5.23 -1.53 8.08
N ILE A 70 4.94 -0.62 7.12
CA ILE A 70 4.01 0.50 7.33
C ILE A 70 2.59 -0.02 7.62
N ALA A 71 2.12 -1.01 6.86
CA ALA A 71 0.80 -1.60 7.07
C ALA A 71 0.67 -2.24 8.45
N GLU A 72 1.68 -2.99 8.90
CA GLU A 72 1.73 -3.63 10.22
C GLU A 72 1.78 -2.59 11.36
N GLU A 73 2.58 -1.53 11.22
CA GLU A 73 2.65 -0.45 12.21
C GLU A 73 1.29 0.26 12.36
N LEU A 74 0.63 0.55 11.25
CA LEU A 74 -0.68 1.20 11.26
C LEU A 74 -1.77 0.25 11.79
N ALA A 75 -1.73 -1.01 11.39
CA ALA A 75 -2.66 -2.04 11.86
C ALA A 75 -2.57 -2.24 13.38
N ALA A 76 -1.39 -2.10 13.99
CA ALA A 76 -1.22 -2.24 15.43
C ALA A 76 -1.97 -1.20 16.27
N ARG A 77 -2.50 -0.14 15.64
CA ARG A 77 -3.31 0.91 16.29
C ARG A 77 -4.81 0.55 16.36
N PHE A 78 -5.20 -0.56 15.74
CA PHE A 78 -6.58 -1.04 15.61
C PHE A 78 -6.67 -2.53 16.01
#